data_AF-A0A7J6SA73-F1
#
_entry.id   AF-A0A7J6SA73-F1
#
_cell.length_a   1.000
_cell.length_b   1.000
_cell.length_c   1.000
_cell.angle_alpha   90.00
_cell.angle_beta   90.00
_cell.angle_gamma   90.00
#
_symmetry.space_group_name_H-M   'P 1'
#
loop_
_entity.id
_entity.type
_entity.pdbx_description
1 polymer ?
#
loop_
_entity_poly.entity_id
_entity_poly.type
_entity_poly.pdbx_seq_one_letter_code
_entity_poly.pdbx_strand_id
1 'polypeptide(L)'
;TPGVNGLMIGRGALIKPWIFTEIKEHRDWDISSAERLDILKRFVSYGLTHWGTDTRGVESTRRFLLEALSFLYRYIPLGLMEGMTAMKIGWRPARYTGRDDLETLMASGNSEDWIRLSELLICPAPEGFKFVPKHKSNSYDAAAAEPVYKRLGI
;
A
#
# COMPACT_ATOMS: atom_id res chain seq x y z
N THR A 1 -15.99 -2.46 -24.69
CA THR A 1 -16.79 -1.22 -24.70
C THR A 1 -16.66 -0.56 -26.06
N PRO A 2 -17.43 -0.99 -27.08
CA PRO A 2 -17.41 -0.31 -28.38
C PRO A 2 -17.99 1.10 -28.22
N GLY A 3 -17.28 2.13 -28.70
CA GLY A 3 -17.82 3.48 -28.86
C GLY A 3 -17.44 4.54 -27.81
N VAL A 4 -16.45 4.30 -26.95
CA VAL A 4 -15.93 5.33 -26.03
C VAL A 4 -14.52 5.78 -26.41
N ASN A 5 -14.28 7.09 -26.45
CA ASN A 5 -12.99 7.69 -26.83
C ASN A 5 -12.02 7.84 -25.65
N GLY A 6 -12.46 7.59 -24.41
CA GLY A 6 -11.64 7.75 -23.21
C GLY A 6 -12.18 6.95 -22.03
N LEU A 7 -11.27 6.64 -21.10
CA LEU A 7 -11.54 5.90 -19.87
C LEU A 7 -10.81 6.60 -18.72
N MET A 8 -11.41 6.59 -17.52
CA MET A 8 -10.79 7.13 -16.30
C MET A 8 -10.57 6.01 -15.30
N ILE A 9 -9.37 5.96 -14.72
CA ILE A 9 -9.01 5.03 -13.65
C ILE A 9 -8.87 5.83 -12.35
N GLY A 10 -9.77 5.59 -11.39
CA GLY A 10 -9.73 6.23 -10.07
C GLY A 10 -9.04 5.34 -9.03
N ARG A 11 -9.84 4.73 -8.15
CA ARG A 11 -9.35 3.90 -7.02
C ARG A 11 -8.37 2.79 -7.41
N GLY A 12 -8.54 2.20 -8.60
CA GLY A 12 -7.63 1.15 -9.09
C GLY A 12 -6.18 1.61 -9.20
N ALA A 13 -5.94 2.88 -9.56
CA ALA A 13 -4.61 3.46 -9.63
C ALA A 13 -3.98 3.69 -8.24
N LEU A 14 -4.79 3.79 -7.18
CA LEU A 14 -4.29 3.90 -5.81
C LEU A 14 -3.90 2.52 -5.23
N ILE A 15 -4.63 1.47 -5.61
CA ILE A 15 -4.32 0.09 -5.18
C ILE A 15 -3.15 -0.47 -5.98
N LYS A 16 -3.07 -0.13 -7.27
CA LYS A 16 -2.06 -0.64 -8.22
C LYS A 16 -1.49 0.52 -9.06
N PRO A 17 -0.53 1.30 -8.54
CA PRO A 17 0.01 2.48 -9.23
C PRO A 17 0.65 2.19 -10.60
N TRP A 18 1.17 0.99 -10.82
CA TRP A 18 1.76 0.56 -12.09
C TRP A 18 0.75 0.08 -13.14
N ILE A 19 -0.55 0.18 -12.87
CA ILE A 19 -1.61 -0.16 -13.85
C ILE A 19 -1.44 0.59 -15.17
N PHE A 20 -0.92 1.82 -15.14
CA PHE A 20 -0.67 2.59 -16.36
C PHE A 20 0.47 2.02 -17.19
N THR A 21 1.49 1.45 -16.54
CA THR A 21 2.59 0.75 -17.22
C THR A 21 2.06 -0.50 -17.90
N GLU A 22 1.26 -1.30 -17.21
CA GLU A 22 0.64 -2.51 -17.79
C GLU A 22 -0.26 -2.21 -18.99
N ILE A 23 -1.09 -1.16 -18.91
CA ILE A 23 -1.95 -0.73 -20.02
C ILE A 23 -1.09 -0.29 -21.20
N LYS A 24 -0.04 0.50 -20.95
CA LYS A 24 0.86 1.00 -22.00
C LYS A 24 1.65 -0.11 -22.67
N GLU A 25 2.11 -1.09 -21.89
CA GLU A 25 2.96 -2.17 -22.35
C GLU A 25 2.18 -3.42 -22.78
N HIS A 26 0.85 -3.41 -22.64
CA HIS A 26 -0.04 -4.54 -22.93
C HIS A 26 0.41 -5.84 -22.26
N ARG A 27 0.87 -5.77 -21.01
CA ARG A 27 1.29 -6.92 -20.21
C ARG A 27 0.82 -6.82 -18.78
N ASP A 28 0.62 -7.96 -18.16
CA ASP A 28 0.49 -8.04 -16.70
C ASP A 28 1.88 -8.01 -16.05
N TRP A 29 2.02 -7.27 -14.96
CA TRP A 29 3.28 -7.16 -14.24
C TRP A 29 3.14 -7.68 -12.81
N ASP A 30 3.68 -8.88 -12.59
CA ASP A 30 3.81 -9.47 -11.26
C ASP A 30 5.02 -8.90 -10.52
N ILE A 31 4.87 -7.66 -10.04
CA ILE A 31 5.92 -6.93 -9.34
C ILE A 31 6.35 -7.65 -8.06
N SER A 32 7.65 -7.68 -7.78
CA SER A 32 8.22 -8.22 -6.54
C SER A 32 8.01 -7.30 -5.34
N SER A 33 8.21 -7.82 -4.12
CA SER A 33 8.17 -7.03 -2.88
C SER A 33 9.18 -5.87 -2.88
N ALA A 34 10.39 -6.12 -3.40
CA ALA A 34 11.47 -5.14 -3.50
C ALA A 34 11.12 -4.00 -4.46
N GLU A 35 10.60 -4.32 -5.66
CA GLU A 35 10.16 -3.30 -6.62
C GLU A 35 8.99 -2.47 -6.07
N ARG A 36 8.06 -3.10 -5.31
CA ARG A 36 7.00 -2.37 -4.58
C ARG A 36 7.60 -1.43 -3.53
N LEU A 37 8.58 -1.88 -2.77
CA LEU A 37 9.27 -1.05 -1.80
C LEU A 37 9.98 0.13 -2.47
N ASP A 38 10.58 -0.07 -3.65
CA ASP A 38 11.23 1.00 -4.40
C ASP A 38 10.23 2.05 -4.94
N ILE A 39 8.99 1.66 -5.22
CA ILE A 39 7.90 2.61 -5.48
C ILE A 39 7.64 3.47 -4.22
N LEU A 40 7.59 2.86 -3.04
CA LEU A 40 7.38 3.59 -1.79
C LEU A 40 8.57 4.51 -1.44
N LYS A 41 9.81 4.06 -1.67
CA LYS A 41 11.02 4.90 -1.50
C LYS A 41 10.95 6.14 -2.40
N ARG A 42 10.57 5.98 -3.67
CA ARG A 42 10.38 7.11 -4.59
C ARG A 42 9.27 8.04 -4.12
N PHE A 43 8.14 7.50 -3.67
CA PHE A 43 7.05 8.29 -3.09
C PHE A 43 7.55 9.17 -1.93
N VAL A 44 8.30 8.57 -1.00
CA VAL A 44 8.88 9.29 0.15
C VAL A 44 9.89 10.34 -0.32
N SER A 45 10.79 10.01 -1.24
CA SER A 45 11.78 10.94 -1.78
C SER A 45 11.11 12.18 -2.40
N TYR A 46 10.05 11.99 -3.19
CA TYR A 46 9.28 13.10 -3.75
C TYR A 46 8.53 13.90 -2.67
N GLY A 47 7.95 13.21 -1.68
CA GLY A 47 7.31 13.85 -0.54
C GLY A 47 8.27 14.76 0.24
N LEU A 48 9.45 14.26 0.60
CA LEU A 48 10.47 15.03 1.32
C LEU A 48 11.03 16.19 0.47
N THR A 49 11.16 16.00 -0.84
CA THR A 49 11.55 17.08 -1.76
C THR A 49 10.50 18.19 -1.81
N HIS A 50 9.21 17.81 -1.75
CA HIS A 50 8.11 18.76 -1.87
C HIS A 50 7.76 19.48 -0.56
N TRP A 51 7.68 18.74 0.56
CA TRP A 51 7.28 19.27 1.85
C TRP A 51 8.44 19.68 2.76
N GLY A 52 9.66 19.24 2.45
CA GLY A 52 10.85 19.47 3.28
C GLY A 52 11.21 18.28 4.16
N THR A 53 12.42 18.35 4.71
CA THR A 53 12.99 17.38 5.64
C THR A 53 12.95 17.85 7.10
N ASP A 54 12.34 19.00 7.36
CA ASP A 54 12.02 19.46 8.71
C ASP A 54 10.90 18.60 9.31
N THR A 55 10.66 18.73 10.62
CA THR A 55 9.66 17.93 11.35
C THR A 55 8.30 17.99 10.68
N ARG A 56 7.85 19.17 10.24
CA ARG A 56 6.56 19.34 9.58
C ARG A 56 6.52 18.66 8.20
N GLY A 57 7.60 18.77 7.43
CA GLY A 57 7.70 18.12 6.12
C GLY A 57 7.71 16.60 6.21
N VAL A 58 8.45 16.06 7.20
CA VAL A 58 8.49 14.63 7.52
C VAL A 58 7.12 14.10 7.95
N GLU A 59 6.43 14.79 8.86
CA GLU A 59 5.09 14.39 9.31
C GLU A 59 4.06 14.45 8.18
N SER A 60 4.13 15.47 7.33
CA SER A 60 3.28 15.59 6.14
C SER A 60 3.51 14.42 5.19
N THR A 61 4.77 14.12 4.87
CA THR A 61 5.15 12.97 4.03
C THR A 61 4.65 11.66 4.61
N ARG A 62 4.86 11.44 5.91
CA ARG A 62 4.40 10.22 6.61
C ARG A 62 2.89 10.08 6.54
N ARG A 63 2.15 11.16 6.79
CA ARG A 63 0.68 11.13 6.74
C ARG A 63 0.18 10.73 5.35
N PHE A 64 0.71 11.33 4.28
CA PHE A 64 0.33 10.97 2.92
C PHE A 64 0.77 9.56 2.52
N LEU A 65 1.92 9.09 2.99
CA LEU A 65 2.37 7.71 2.80
C LEU A 65 1.41 6.72 3.47
N LEU A 66 0.98 6.98 4.70
CA LEU A 66 0.05 6.12 5.43
C LEU A 66 -1.33 6.07 4.76
N GLU A 67 -1.81 7.20 4.23
CA GLU A 67 -3.03 7.22 3.42
C GLU A 67 -2.86 6.40 2.13
N ALA A 68 -1.71 6.48 1.45
CA ALA A 68 -1.41 5.66 0.27
C ALA A 68 -1.36 4.15 0.60
N LEU A 69 -0.71 3.78 1.71
CA LEU A 69 -0.66 2.39 2.20
C LEU A 69 -2.05 1.83 2.49
N SER A 70 -2.98 2.67 2.97
CA SER A 70 -4.38 2.30 3.19
C SER A 70 -5.17 1.92 1.92
N PHE A 71 -4.62 2.19 0.74
CA PHE A 71 -5.12 1.66 -0.54
C PHE A 71 -4.27 0.49 -1.03
N LEU A 72 -2.94 0.62 -0.99
CA LEU A 72 -1.99 -0.35 -1.52
C LEU A 72 -2.08 -1.73 -0.87
N TYR A 73 -2.47 -1.82 0.41
CA TYR A 73 -2.55 -3.12 1.11
C TYR A 73 -3.55 -4.10 0.48
N ARG A 74 -4.47 -3.61 -0.37
CA ARG A 74 -5.47 -4.43 -1.06
C ARG A 74 -4.94 -5.08 -2.33
N TYR A 75 -3.73 -4.72 -2.76
CA TYR A 75 -3.09 -5.38 -3.88
C TYR A 75 -2.74 -6.83 -3.51
N ILE A 76 -3.03 -7.76 -4.40
CA ILE A 76 -2.59 -9.15 -4.31
C ILE A 76 -1.61 -9.41 -5.46
N PRO A 77 -0.46 -10.06 -5.21
CA PRO A 77 0.45 -10.54 -6.26
C PRO A 77 -0.23 -11.49 -7.25
N LEU A 78 0.11 -11.40 -8.54
CA LEU A 78 -0.54 -12.20 -9.58
C LEU A 78 -0.29 -13.70 -9.38
N GLY A 79 0.92 -14.08 -8.95
CA GLY A 79 1.24 -15.48 -8.62
C GLY A 79 0.39 -16.09 -7.49
N LEU A 80 -0.28 -15.26 -6.67
CA LEU A 80 -1.21 -15.72 -5.62
C LEU A 80 -2.68 -15.71 -6.06
N MET A 81 -2.97 -15.21 -7.27
CA MET A 81 -4.32 -15.14 -7.83
C MET A 81 -4.71 -16.37 -8.65
N GLU A 82 -3.90 -17.43 -8.72
CA GLU A 82 -4.27 -18.66 -9.43
C GLU A 82 -5.58 -19.23 -8.89
N GLY A 83 -6.61 -19.29 -9.73
CA GLY A 83 -7.96 -19.74 -9.36
C GLY A 83 -8.84 -18.70 -8.64
N MET A 84 -8.35 -17.48 -8.40
CA MET A 84 -9.19 -16.39 -7.89
C MET A 84 -10.10 -15.83 -8.99
N THR A 85 -11.37 -15.59 -8.64
CA THR A 85 -12.30 -14.88 -9.54
C THR A 85 -11.83 -13.44 -9.74
N ALA A 86 -12.06 -12.89 -10.94
CA ALA A 86 -11.79 -11.49 -11.23
C ALA A 86 -12.32 -10.56 -10.11
N MET A 87 -11.43 -9.71 -9.58
CA MET A 87 -11.76 -8.83 -8.46
C MET A 87 -12.91 -7.89 -8.83
N LYS A 88 -14.00 -7.95 -8.05
CA LYS A 88 -15.16 -7.06 -8.23
C LYS A 88 -14.93 -5.72 -7.52
N ILE A 89 -15.55 -4.66 -8.03
CA ILE A 89 -15.52 -3.33 -7.40
C ILE A 89 -16.11 -3.44 -5.97
N GLY A 90 -15.32 -3.04 -4.97
CA GLY A 90 -15.72 -3.07 -3.57
C GLY A 90 -15.44 -4.39 -2.85
N TRP A 91 -15.00 -5.43 -3.57
CA TRP A 91 -14.54 -6.67 -2.94
C TRP A 91 -13.32 -6.40 -2.08
N ARG A 92 -13.31 -6.99 -0.88
CA ARG A 92 -12.15 -6.98 0.01
C ARG A 92 -11.55 -8.37 -0.05
N PRO A 93 -10.31 -8.51 -0.52
CA PRO A 93 -9.67 -9.81 -0.53
C PRO A 93 -9.52 -10.34 0.91
N ALA A 94 -9.57 -11.67 1.04
CA ALA A 94 -9.23 -12.31 2.30
C ALA A 94 -7.76 -12.02 2.66
N ARG A 95 -7.43 -12.12 3.96
CA ARG A 95 -6.03 -12.05 4.40
C ARG A 95 -5.26 -13.19 3.74
N TYR A 96 -4.10 -12.88 3.19
CA TYR A 96 -3.22 -13.86 2.57
C TYR A 96 -1.80 -13.68 3.13
N THR A 97 -1.02 -14.75 3.06
CA THR A 97 0.42 -14.70 3.30
C THR A 97 1.10 -14.43 1.97
N GLY A 98 1.92 -13.38 1.91
CA GLY A 98 2.66 -13.01 0.72
C GLY A 98 3.73 -14.05 0.38
N ARG A 99 4.42 -13.85 -0.75
CA ARG A 99 5.52 -14.73 -1.17
C ARG A 99 6.74 -14.59 -0.25
N ASP A 100 6.84 -13.44 0.40
CA ASP A 100 7.83 -13.16 1.44
C ASP A 100 7.21 -12.33 2.60
N ASP A 101 8.03 -12.11 3.62
CA ASP A 101 7.70 -11.36 4.82
C ASP A 101 7.31 -9.91 4.54
N LEU A 102 7.97 -9.27 3.57
CA LEU A 102 7.71 -7.89 3.19
C LEU A 102 6.37 -7.73 2.47
N GLU A 103 6.03 -8.66 1.57
CA GLU A 103 4.70 -8.71 0.95
C GLU A 103 3.61 -8.94 1.99
N THR A 104 3.87 -9.83 2.94
CA THR A 104 2.93 -10.11 4.04
C THR A 104 2.72 -8.87 4.90
N LEU A 105 3.78 -8.12 5.19
CA LEU A 105 3.71 -6.85 5.91
C LEU A 105 2.93 -5.79 5.09
N MET A 106 3.23 -5.64 3.80
CA MET A 106 2.55 -4.70 2.90
C MET A 106 1.08 -5.06 2.64
N ALA A 107 0.69 -6.33 2.79
CA ALA A 107 -0.69 -6.80 2.68
C ALA A 107 -1.49 -6.62 3.97
N SER A 108 -0.83 -6.26 5.08
CA SER A 108 -1.50 -6.13 6.36
C SER A 108 -2.54 -5.02 6.33
N GLY A 109 -3.71 -5.31 6.89
CA GLY A 109 -4.76 -4.32 7.14
C GLY A 109 -4.56 -3.55 8.44
N ASN A 110 -3.52 -3.82 9.23
CA ASN A 110 -3.28 -3.16 10.52
C ASN A 110 -2.51 -1.84 10.31
N SER A 111 -3.00 -0.76 10.92
CA SER A 111 -2.35 0.55 10.86
C SER A 111 -0.98 0.58 11.53
N GLU A 112 -0.73 -0.27 12.53
CA GLU A 112 0.59 -0.39 13.16
C GLU A 112 1.65 -0.91 12.19
N ASP A 113 1.29 -1.85 11.31
CA ASP A 113 2.19 -2.35 10.26
C ASP A 113 2.52 -1.27 9.23
N TRP A 114 1.55 -0.40 8.90
CA TRP A 114 1.80 0.74 8.01
C TRP A 114 2.69 1.80 8.66
N ILE A 115 2.52 2.03 9.96
CA ILE A 115 3.42 2.89 10.74
C ILE A 115 4.82 2.30 10.69
N ARG A 116 4.99 0.99 10.95
CA ARG A 116 6.30 0.33 10.86
C ARG A 116 6.94 0.49 9.48
N LEU A 117 6.20 0.26 8.40
CA LEU A 117 6.69 0.50 7.04
C LEU A 117 7.12 1.96 6.82
N SER A 118 6.38 2.92 7.36
CA SER A 118 6.75 4.34 7.28
C SER A 118 8.03 4.66 8.08
N GLU A 119 8.28 3.96 9.18
CA GLU A 119 9.51 4.11 9.96
C GLU A 119 10.74 3.60 9.21
N LEU A 120 10.60 2.45 8.54
CA LEU A 120 11.65 1.87 7.70
C LEU A 120 12.04 2.79 6.53
N LEU A 121 11.10 3.60 6.03
CA LEU A 121 11.31 4.44 4.84
C LEU A 121 11.72 5.87 5.14
N ILE A 122 11.42 6.40 6.34
CA ILE A 122 11.61 7.82 6.67
C ILE A 122 12.50 7.98 7.90
N CYS A 123 11.92 7.80 9.07
CA CYS A 123 12.55 7.85 10.39
C CYS A 123 11.56 7.29 11.43
N PRO A 124 11.96 7.03 12.68
CA PRO A 124 11.01 6.63 13.73
C PRO A 124 9.85 7.61 13.86
N ALA A 125 8.63 7.10 14.08
CA ALA A 125 7.50 7.96 14.37
C ALA A 125 7.63 8.52 15.80
N PRO A 126 7.01 9.67 16.11
CA PRO A 126 6.94 10.17 17.48
C PRO A 126 6.33 9.14 18.43
N GLU A 127 6.75 9.16 19.69
CA GLU A 127 6.23 8.23 20.69
C GLU A 127 4.71 8.37 20.83
N GLY A 128 4.00 7.25 20.80
CA GLY A 128 2.54 7.23 20.89
C GLY A 128 1.81 7.69 19.62
N PHE A 129 2.49 7.86 18.48
CA PHE A 129 1.87 8.19 17.21
C PHE A 129 0.82 7.14 16.82
N LYS A 130 -0.38 7.61 16.47
CA LYS A 130 -1.49 6.78 15.99
C LYS A 130 -2.00 7.29 14.67
N PHE A 131 -2.29 6.35 13.76
CA PHE A 131 -2.87 6.64 12.46
C PHE A 131 -4.26 6.03 12.36
N VAL A 132 -5.24 6.84 11.99
CA VAL A 132 -6.61 6.40 11.68
C VAL A 132 -6.89 6.79 10.22
N PRO A 133 -7.12 5.83 9.32
CA PRO A 133 -7.40 6.13 7.92
C PRO A 133 -8.62 7.03 7.75
N LYS A 134 -8.51 8.05 6.90
CA LYS A 134 -9.61 9.01 6.66
C LYS A 134 -10.81 8.38 5.96
N HIS A 135 -10.57 7.42 5.07
CA HIS A 135 -11.62 6.74 4.34
C HIS A 135 -12.17 5.55 5.14
N LYS A 136 -13.41 5.11 4.87
CA LYS A 136 -14.03 3.86 5.41
C LYS A 136 -13.25 2.57 5.05
N SER A 137 -11.96 2.67 4.77
CA SER A 137 -10.98 1.59 4.87
C SER A 137 -11.10 0.87 6.20
N ASN A 138 -11.56 1.55 7.28
CA ASN A 138 -11.98 0.99 8.57
C ASN A 138 -11.32 -0.35 8.83
N SER A 139 -10.03 -0.31 9.12
CA SER A 139 -9.24 -1.45 9.59
C SER A 139 -9.65 -1.88 11.01
N TYR A 140 -10.91 -1.66 11.41
CA TYR A 140 -11.40 -1.95 12.75
C TYR A 140 -11.36 -3.45 13.09
N ASP A 141 -11.23 -4.33 12.10
CA ASP A 141 -10.96 -5.77 12.33
C ASP A 141 -9.50 -6.07 12.74
N ALA A 142 -8.62 -5.05 12.82
CA ALA A 142 -7.21 -5.20 13.19
C ALA A 142 -6.95 -5.13 14.70
N ALA A 143 -7.91 -4.67 15.51
CA ALA A 143 -7.73 -4.61 16.97
C ALA A 143 -7.60 -6.00 17.64
N ALA A 144 -7.96 -7.08 16.92
CA ALA A 144 -7.96 -8.44 17.45
C ALA A 144 -6.77 -9.31 16.99
N ALA A 145 -5.94 -8.86 16.06
CA ALA A 145 -4.85 -9.66 15.50
C ALA A 145 -3.49 -8.99 15.73
N GLU A 146 -2.51 -9.77 16.20
CA GLU A 146 -1.14 -9.32 16.39
C GLU A 146 -0.58 -8.69 15.10
N PRO A 147 0.05 -7.50 15.17
CA PRO A 147 0.71 -6.89 14.02
C PRO A 147 1.70 -7.83 13.36
N VAL A 148 1.75 -7.80 12.04
CA VAL A 148 2.62 -8.68 11.25
C VAL A 148 4.09 -8.45 11.60
N TYR A 149 4.50 -7.19 11.80
CA TYR A 149 5.88 -6.87 12.14
C TYR A 149 6.35 -7.53 13.45
N LYS A 150 5.48 -7.60 14.48
CA LYS A 150 5.80 -8.26 15.76
C LYS A 150 5.99 -9.76 15.59
N ARG A 151 5.08 -10.40 14.85
CA ARG A 151 5.17 -11.83 14.54
C ARG A 151 6.42 -12.18 13.72
N LEU A 152 6.85 -11.29 12.84
CA LEU A 152 8.05 -11.44 12.02
C LEU A 152 9.35 -11.03 12.74
N GLY A 153 9.25 -10.35 13.89
CA GLY A 153 10.40 -9.86 14.65
C GLY A 153 11.16 -8.70 13.98
N ILE A 154 10.48 -7.90 13.14
CA ILE A 154 11.08 -6.81 12.35
C ILE A 154 10.52 -5.44 12.66
#